data_AF-A0A959BWC4-F1
#
_entry.id   AF-A0A959BWC4-F1
#
_cell.length_a   1.000
_cell.length_b   1.000
_cell.length_c   1.000
_cell.angle_alpha   90.00
_cell.angle_beta   90.00
_cell.angle_gamma   90.00
#
_symmetry.space_group_name_H-M   'P 1'
#
loop_
_entity.id
_entity.type
_entity.pdbx_description
1 polymer ?
#
loop_
_entity_poly.entity_id
_entity_poly.type
_entity_poly.pdbx_seq_one_letter_code
_entity_poly.pdbx_strand_id
1 'polypeptide(L)'
;MNIIVLTPDKEIFRGEINSVKVPGTLGEFQVLKNHAPIVSSLEEGKITIVTAGGEYRYFDEESGSIKVDTEAGRTVVFHINGGFVEVLKNEISLLATGVRNGNGNGNRR
;
A
#
# COMPACT_ATOMS: atom_id res chain seq x y z
N MET A 1 -3.71 -10.34 7.21
CA MET A 1 -2.34 -10.48 6.67
C MET A 1 -1.69 -9.13 6.85
N ASN A 2 -0.39 -9.07 7.07
CA ASN A 2 0.26 -7.81 7.40
C ASN A 2 0.93 -7.23 6.18
N ILE A 3 0.91 -5.92 6.07
CA ILE A 3 1.68 -5.20 5.06
C ILE A 3 2.49 -4.09 5.71
N ILE A 4 3.67 -3.88 5.16
CA ILE A 4 4.48 -2.70 5.38
C ILE A 4 4.83 -2.07 4.04
N VAL A 5 4.62 -0.76 3.94
CA VAL A 5 4.96 0.06 2.77
C VAL A 5 6.01 1.07 3.21
N LEU A 6 7.19 0.98 2.59
CA LEU A 6 8.36 1.79 2.92
C LEU A 6 8.80 2.58 1.70
N THR A 7 9.31 3.77 1.96
CA THR A 7 10.18 4.54 1.06
C THR A 7 11.57 4.61 1.67
N PRO A 8 12.62 5.02 0.91
CA PRO A 8 13.94 5.25 1.48
C PRO A 8 13.94 6.19 2.69
N ASP A 9 13.02 7.14 2.73
CA ASP A 9 12.99 8.19 3.76
C ASP A 9 12.08 7.87 4.95
N LYS A 10 10.99 7.11 4.73
CA LYS A 10 9.92 6.95 5.73
C LYS A 10 9.01 5.74 5.49
N GLU A 11 8.34 5.32 6.56
CA GLU A 11 7.22 4.38 6.53
C GLU A 11 5.94 5.09 6.07
N ILE A 12 5.30 4.55 5.04
CA ILE A 12 4.10 5.13 4.41
C ILE A 12 2.83 4.48 4.95
N PHE A 13 2.85 3.17 5.15
CA PHE A 13 1.72 2.43 5.65
C PHE A 13 2.17 1.16 6.36
N ARG A 14 1.54 0.82 7.49
CA ARG A 14 1.75 -0.45 8.18
C ARG A 14 0.47 -0.88 8.86
N GLY A 15 0.05 -2.13 8.67
CA GLY A 15 -1.06 -2.68 9.43
C GLY A 15 -1.62 -3.96 8.83
N GLU A 16 -2.73 -4.40 9.41
CA GLU A 16 -3.50 -5.54 8.91
C GLU A 16 -4.36 -5.14 7.71
N ILE A 17 -4.31 -5.95 6.67
CA ILE A 17 -5.06 -5.74 5.42
C ILE A 17 -5.79 -7.00 4.98
N ASN A 18 -6.86 -6.79 4.22
CA ASN A 18 -7.62 -7.85 3.54
C ASN A 18 -7.06 -8.13 2.16
N SER A 19 -6.64 -7.07 1.45
CA SER A 19 -6.05 -7.17 0.12
C SER A 19 -5.17 -5.99 -0.22
N VAL A 20 -4.22 -6.20 -1.14
CA VAL A 20 -3.46 -5.13 -1.77
C VAL A 20 -3.42 -5.36 -3.28
N LYS A 21 -3.68 -4.30 -4.05
CA LYS A 21 -3.53 -4.28 -5.51
C LYS A 21 -2.34 -3.42 -5.89
N VAL A 22 -1.46 -3.92 -6.73
CA VAL A 22 -0.19 -3.28 -7.10
C VAL A 22 0.05 -3.30 -8.62
N PRO A 23 0.78 -2.31 -9.16
CA PRO A 23 1.14 -2.24 -10.59
C PRO A 23 2.42 -3.05 -10.86
N GLY A 24 2.30 -4.34 -11.19
CA GLY A 24 3.45 -5.16 -11.58
C GLY A 24 3.93 -4.85 -13.00
N THR A 25 5.20 -5.16 -13.30
CA THR A 25 5.79 -4.96 -14.64
C THR A 25 5.13 -5.78 -15.76
N LEU A 26 4.41 -6.85 -15.40
CA LEU A 26 3.65 -7.67 -16.35
C LEU A 26 2.13 -7.37 -16.32
N GLY A 27 1.74 -6.32 -15.60
CA GLY A 27 0.35 -5.93 -15.38
C GLY A 27 -0.01 -5.81 -13.90
N GLU A 28 -1.17 -5.22 -13.64
CA GLU A 28 -1.70 -5.11 -12.29
C GLU A 28 -2.12 -6.47 -11.72
N PHE A 29 -1.84 -6.70 -10.45
CA PHE A 29 -2.31 -7.88 -9.75
C PHE A 29 -2.72 -7.56 -8.31
N GLN A 30 -3.50 -8.47 -7.73
CA GLN A 30 -4.00 -8.35 -6.36
C GLN A 30 -3.54 -9.53 -5.52
N VAL A 31 -3.07 -9.23 -4.31
CA VAL A 31 -2.67 -10.21 -3.31
C VAL A 31 -3.75 -10.27 -2.24
N LEU A 32 -4.17 -11.49 -1.93
CA LEU A 32 -5.14 -11.83 -0.90
C LEU A 32 -4.48 -12.66 0.20
N LYS A 33 -5.21 -12.89 1.30
CA LYS A 33 -4.77 -13.78 2.37
C LYS A 33 -4.46 -15.18 1.82
N ASN A 34 -3.39 -15.79 2.32
CA ASN A 34 -2.86 -17.09 1.94
C ASN A 34 -2.38 -17.20 0.49
N HIS A 35 -1.92 -16.09 -0.09
CA HIS A 35 -1.26 -16.12 -1.39
C HIS A 35 0.08 -16.86 -1.30
N ALA A 36 0.48 -17.49 -2.41
CA ALA A 36 1.80 -18.11 -2.54
C ALA A 36 2.92 -17.07 -2.42
N PRO A 37 4.12 -17.46 -1.94
CA PRO A 37 5.26 -16.56 -1.90
C PRO A 37 5.62 -16.02 -3.28
N ILE A 38 5.84 -14.71 -3.39
CA ILE A 38 6.19 -14.04 -4.65
C ILE A 38 7.06 -12.83 -4.39
N VAL A 39 7.99 -12.55 -5.32
CA VAL A 39 8.70 -11.28 -5.42
C VAL A 39 8.43 -10.72 -6.81
N SER A 40 8.04 -9.45 -6.89
CA SER A 40 7.80 -8.78 -8.17
C SER A 40 8.35 -7.36 -8.14
N SER A 41 8.91 -6.93 -9.27
CA SER A 41 9.11 -5.54 -9.59
C SER A 41 7.76 -4.85 -9.81
N LEU A 42 7.68 -3.59 -9.39
CA LEU A 42 6.54 -2.70 -9.56
C LEU A 42 6.91 -1.52 -10.45
N GLU A 43 6.01 -1.13 -11.33
CA GLU A 43 6.14 0.08 -12.14
C GLU A 43 5.50 1.28 -11.45
N GLU A 44 5.64 2.46 -12.07
CA GLU A 44 4.88 3.63 -11.68
C GLU A 44 3.39 3.33 -11.80
N GLY A 45 2.64 3.64 -10.74
CA GLY A 45 1.20 3.41 -10.77
C GLY A 45 0.54 3.46 -9.40
N LYS A 46 -0.73 3.07 -9.41
CA LYS A 46 -1.61 3.14 -8.24
C LYS A 46 -1.54 1.86 -7.42
N ILE A 47 -1.33 2.01 -6.12
CA ILE A 47 -1.52 0.94 -5.15
C ILE A 47 -2.83 1.18 -4.40
N THR A 48 -3.58 0.12 -4.19
CA THR A 48 -4.84 0.15 -3.46
C THR A 48 -4.79 -0.90 -2.36
N ILE A 49 -4.91 -0.46 -1.11
CA ILE A 49 -4.97 -1.31 0.08
C ILE A 49 -6.40 -1.29 0.62
N VAL A 50 -6.92 -2.46 0.98
CA VAL A 50 -8.16 -2.58 1.76
C VAL A 50 -7.78 -3.02 3.17
N THR A 51 -7.99 -2.15 4.14
CA THR A 51 -7.65 -2.43 5.56
C THR A 51 -8.49 -3.58 6.09
N ALA A 52 -7.89 -4.39 6.95
CA ALA A 52 -8.62 -5.33 7.79
C ALA A 52 -9.04 -4.63 9.08
N GLY A 53 -9.79 -5.32 9.94
CA GLY A 53 -10.01 -4.83 11.30
C GLY A 53 -8.69 -4.82 12.07
N GLY A 54 -8.51 -3.80 12.91
CA GLY A 54 -7.29 -3.63 13.72
C GLY A 54 -6.63 -2.27 13.52
N GLU A 55 -5.61 -2.00 14.31
CA GLU A 55 -4.82 -0.77 14.20
C GLU A 55 -3.95 -0.81 12.93
N TYR A 56 -4.03 0.26 12.13
CA TYR A 56 -3.09 0.54 11.07
C TYR A 56 -2.54 1.96 11.18
N ARG A 57 -1.33 2.12 10.67
CA ARG A 57 -0.58 3.38 10.64
C ARG A 57 -0.41 3.81 9.21
N TYR A 58 -0.57 5.10 8.95
CA TYR A 58 -0.32 5.67 7.64
C TYR A 58 0.34 7.03 7.77
N PHE A 59 1.18 7.36 6.79
CA PHE A 59 1.80 8.66 6.70
C PHE A 59 0.80 9.66 6.13
N ASP A 60 0.49 10.69 6.91
CA ASP A 60 -0.33 11.81 6.47
C ASP A 60 0.58 12.94 5.99
N GLU A 61 0.52 13.24 4.69
CA GLU A 61 1.36 14.29 4.09
C GLU A 61 0.94 15.70 4.50
N GLU A 62 -0.33 15.92 4.86
CA GLU A 62 -0.84 17.23 5.23
C GLU A 62 -0.33 17.63 6.62
N SER A 63 -0.33 16.70 7.57
CA SER A 63 0.25 16.90 8.90
C SER A 63 1.74 16.55 8.99
N GLY A 64 2.31 15.94 7.94
CA GLY A 64 3.70 15.49 7.91
C GLY A 64 4.04 14.43 8.96
N SER A 65 3.05 13.68 9.43
CA SER A 65 3.18 12.80 10.60
C SER A 65 2.48 11.45 10.36
N ILE A 66 2.87 10.45 11.15
CA ILE A 66 2.23 9.13 11.12
C ILE A 66 0.94 9.21 11.93
N LYS A 67 -0.18 8.91 11.29
CA LYS A 67 -1.49 8.77 11.94
C LYS A 67 -1.80 7.30 12.19
N VAL A 68 -2.64 7.08 13.19
CA VAL A 68 -3.12 5.76 13.60
C VAL A 68 -4.63 5.76 13.45
N ASP A 69 -5.17 4.70 12.86
CA ASP A 69 -6.60 4.52 12.62
C ASP A 69 -6.94 3.03 12.76
N THR A 70 -8.23 2.74 12.99
CA THR A 70 -8.74 1.39 13.27
C THR A 70 -9.94 1.02 12.39
N GLU A 71 -10.29 1.88 11.44
CA GLU A 71 -11.39 1.67 10.51
C GLU A 71 -11.15 0.47 9.59
N ALA A 72 -11.96 -0.57 9.76
CA ALA A 72 -11.94 -1.77 8.94
C ALA A 72 -12.60 -1.54 7.57
N GLY A 73 -12.02 -2.10 6.50
CA GLY A 73 -12.60 -2.01 5.16
C GLY A 73 -12.36 -0.67 4.46
N ARG A 74 -11.58 0.24 5.07
CA ARG A 74 -11.17 1.48 4.44
C ARG A 74 -10.27 1.18 3.24
N THR A 75 -10.52 1.88 2.15
CA THR A 75 -9.67 1.81 0.97
C THR A 75 -8.64 2.93 1.03
N VAL A 76 -7.36 2.55 1.13
CA VAL A 76 -6.23 3.48 1.14
C VAL A 76 -5.53 3.40 -0.21
N VAL A 77 -5.33 4.56 -0.84
CA VAL A 77 -4.77 4.66 -2.20
C VAL A 77 -3.57 5.58 -2.20
N PHE A 78 -2.50 5.15 -2.84
CA PHE A 78 -1.30 5.95 -3.07
C PHE A 78 -0.72 5.64 -4.44
N HIS A 79 -0.01 6.60 -5.03
CA HIS A 79 0.74 6.38 -6.27
C HIS A 79 2.21 6.21 -5.94
N ILE A 80 2.87 5.26 -6.60
CA ILE A 80 4.31 5.03 -6.51
C ILE A 80 5.00 5.33 -7.82
N ASN A 81 6.28 5.68 -7.76
CA ASN A 81 7.13 5.84 -8.96
C ASN A 81 7.73 4.50 -9.44
N GLY A 82 7.45 3.40 -8.74
CA GLY A 82 8.04 2.08 -8.96
C GLY A 82 8.67 1.53 -7.69
N GLY A 83 9.03 0.25 -7.70
CA GLY A 83 9.55 -0.42 -6.51
C GLY A 83 9.58 -1.93 -6.61
N PHE A 84 9.52 -2.57 -5.45
CA PHE A 84 9.46 -4.03 -5.31
C PHE A 84 8.41 -4.41 -4.28
N VAL A 85 7.74 -5.54 -4.52
CA VAL A 85 6.89 -6.19 -3.53
C VAL A 85 7.38 -7.60 -3.28
N GLU A 86 7.41 -7.98 -2.01
CA GLU A 86 7.63 -9.35 -1.54
C GLU A 86 6.40 -9.79 -0.76
N VAL A 87 5.95 -11.01 -1.00
CA VAL A 87 4.89 -11.68 -0.25
C VAL A 87 5.47 -12.99 0.28
N LEU A 88 5.42 -13.19 1.60
CA LEU A 88 5.90 -14.40 2.24
C LEU A 88 5.09 -14.69 3.50
N LYS A 89 4.46 -15.87 3.59
CA LYS A 89 3.73 -16.32 4.79
C LYS A 89 2.72 -15.29 5.34
N ASN A 90 1.93 -14.65 4.47
CA ASN A 90 0.99 -13.57 4.83
C ASN A 90 1.63 -12.26 5.35
N GLU A 91 2.93 -12.10 5.16
CA GLU A 91 3.64 -10.84 5.33
C GLU A 91 3.91 -10.26 3.95
N ILE A 92 3.66 -8.96 3.78
CA ILE A 92 3.89 -8.23 2.54
C ILE A 92 4.84 -7.06 2.83
N SER A 93 5.96 -7.05 2.13
CA SER A 93 6.94 -5.94 2.17
C SER A 93 6.91 -5.22 0.85
N LEU A 94 6.53 -3.94 0.85
CA LEU A 94 6.53 -3.10 -0.34
C LEU A 94 7.54 -1.97 -0.18
N LEU A 95 8.56 -1.97 -1.04
CA LEU A 95 9.58 -0.94 -1.11
C LEU A 95 9.30 -0.06 -2.32
N ALA A 96 8.84 1.16 -2.08
CA ALA A 96 8.58 2.15 -3.12
C ALA A 96 9.76 3.13 -3.22
N THR A 97 10.18 3.46 -4.44
CA THR A 97 11.21 4.48 -4.69
C THR A 97 10.74 5.89 -4.36
N GLY A 98 9.42 6.12 -4.41
CA GLY A 98 8.77 7.36 -4.00
C GLY A 98 7.26 7.15 -3.96
N VAL A 99 6.57 7.98 -3.17
CA VAL A 99 5.11 7.99 -3.06
C VAL A 99 4.59 9.39 -3.36
N ARG A 100 3.49 9.45 -4.12
CA ARG A 100 2.70 10.66 -4.36
C ARG A 100 1.28 10.38 -3.93
N ASN A 101 0.71 11.24 -3.09
CA ASN A 101 -0.71 11.14 -2.81
C ASN A 101 -1.52 11.49 -4.06
N GLY A 102 -2.40 10.57 -4.43
CA GLY A 102 -3.45 10.83 -5.41
C GLY A 102 -4.59 11.61 -4.78
N ASN A 103 -4.33 12.77 -4.16
CA ASN A 103 -5.37 13.75 -3.86
C ASN A 103 -5.74 14.50 -5.15
N GLY A 104 -6.19 13.74 -6.15
CA GLY A 104 -6.99 14.26 -7.23
C GLY A 104 -8.42 14.41 -6.72
N ASN A 105 -8.71 15.55 -6.10
CA ASN A 105 -10.09 16.03 -6.02
C ASN A 105 -10.56 16.33 -7.45
N GLY A 106 -10.96 15.25 -8.14
CA GLY A 106 -11.45 15.26 -9.52
C GLY A 106 -12.95 15.45 -9.55
N ASN A 107 -13.38 16.68 -9.28
CA ASN A 107 -14.63 17.29 -9.73
C ASN A 107 -15.96 16.73 -9.17
N ARG A 108 -16.55 17.54 -8.30
CA ARG A 108 -18.00 17.74 -8.27
C ARG A 108 -18.49 18.02 -9.70
N ARG A 109 -19.38 17.18 -10.22
CA ARG A 109 -20.40 17.60 -11.19
C ARG A 109 -21.72 16.98 -10.77
#